data_AF-A0A2E7CAF0-F1
#
_entry.id   AF-A0A2E7CAF0-F1
#
_cell.length_a   1.000
_cell.length_b   1.000
_cell.length_c   1.000
_cell.angle_alpha   90.00
_cell.angle_beta   90.00
_cell.angle_gamma   90.00
#
_symmetry.space_group_name_H-M   'P 1'
#
loop_
_entity.id
_entity.type
_entity.pdbx_description
1 polymer ?
#
loop_
_entity_poly.entity_id
_entity_poly.type
_entity_poly.pdbx_seq_one_letter_code
_entity_poly.pdbx_strand_id
1 'polypeptide(L)'
;MAQCIDVNIDISGGSWASEISWDITDADGMLVTNGVAGATSVCLDEGCYSFNGYDAYGDGWNGNIATATDPDGNVLMSWDGPLVDVGSAELCVEGGDDPVDPPAECEGSDLAVDISGGSWASEISWDIADADGNLVASGVAGASSVCLNDGCYTVTGYD
;
A
#
# COMPACT_ATOMS: atom_id res chain seq x y z
N MET A 1 -26.93 15.46 11.31
CA MET A 1 -27.29 14.66 10.12
C MET A 1 -26.03 13.91 9.77
N ALA A 2 -26.06 12.58 9.63
CA ALA A 2 -24.86 11.84 9.26
C ALA A 2 -24.37 12.38 7.92
N GLN A 3 -23.14 12.89 7.91
CA GLN A 3 -22.51 13.42 6.71
C GLN A 3 -21.62 12.29 6.25
N CYS A 4 -22.13 11.50 5.31
CA CYS A 4 -21.28 10.54 4.63
C CYS A 4 -20.55 11.30 3.51
N ILE A 5 -19.25 11.08 3.44
CA ILE A 5 -18.32 11.65 2.47
C ILE A 5 -18.36 10.73 1.24
N ASP A 6 -18.55 11.33 0.06
CA ASP A 6 -18.60 10.59 -1.20
C ASP A 6 -17.18 10.27 -1.67
N VAL A 7 -16.68 9.09 -1.30
CA VAL A 7 -15.34 8.63 -1.64
C VAL A 7 -15.38 7.90 -2.98
N ASN A 8 -14.60 8.39 -3.94
CA ASN A 8 -14.42 7.73 -5.23
C ASN A 8 -13.28 6.71 -5.13
N ILE A 9 -13.62 5.43 -5.24
CA ILE A 9 -12.69 4.32 -5.38
C ILE A 9 -12.48 4.05 -6.88
N ASP A 10 -11.27 4.24 -7.38
CA ASP A 10 -10.87 3.87 -8.72
C ASP A 10 -9.82 2.75 -8.67
N ILE A 11 -10.11 1.62 -9.29
CA ILE A 11 -9.12 0.56 -9.49
C ILE A 11 -8.82 0.48 -10.97
N SER A 12 -7.65 1.00 -11.35
CA SER A 12 -7.20 1.06 -12.74
C SER A 12 -5.67 0.95 -12.87
N GLY A 13 -5.17 0.81 -14.09
CA GLY A 13 -3.73 0.76 -14.39
C GLY A 13 -3.25 -0.57 -14.99
N GLY A 14 -3.93 -1.68 -14.71
CA GLY A 14 -3.56 -3.02 -15.19
C GLY A 14 -4.49 -3.60 -16.25
N SER A 15 -4.16 -4.79 -16.75
CA SER A 15 -4.91 -5.48 -17.82
C SER A 15 -5.97 -6.46 -17.31
N TRP A 16 -6.00 -6.73 -16.01
CA TRP A 16 -6.83 -7.78 -15.41
C TRP A 16 -7.79 -7.27 -14.33
N ALA A 17 -8.49 -6.17 -14.60
CA ALA A 17 -9.53 -5.67 -13.69
C ALA A 17 -10.67 -6.69 -13.44
N SER A 18 -10.87 -7.66 -14.33
CA SER A 18 -12.00 -8.61 -14.24
C SER A 18 -11.88 -9.66 -13.14
N GLU A 19 -10.69 -9.89 -12.59
CA GLU A 19 -10.46 -10.81 -11.46
C GLU A 19 -10.41 -10.14 -10.10
N ILE A 20 -10.42 -8.80 -10.09
CA ILE A 20 -10.26 -8.00 -8.90
C ILE A 20 -11.63 -7.72 -8.29
N SER A 21 -11.76 -8.08 -7.01
CA SER A 21 -12.90 -7.70 -6.19
C SER A 21 -12.43 -7.12 -4.87
N TRP A 22 -13.28 -6.35 -4.21
CA TRP A 22 -12.92 -5.69 -2.96
C TRP A 22 -14.13 -5.52 -2.05
N ASP A 23 -13.85 -5.41 -0.75
CA ASP A 23 -14.82 -4.99 0.25
C ASP A 23 -14.21 -4.01 1.24
N ILE A 24 -15.06 -3.23 1.89
CA ILE A 24 -14.69 -2.28 2.93
C ILE A 24 -15.41 -2.69 4.20
N THR A 25 -14.65 -2.90 5.27
CA THR A 25 -15.17 -3.21 6.60
C THR A 25 -14.85 -2.08 7.58
N ASP A 26 -15.73 -1.87 8.56
CA ASP A 26 -15.45 -0.96 9.67
C ASP A 26 -14.42 -1.55 10.66
N ALA A 27 -14.09 -0.78 11.70
CA ALA A 27 -13.17 -1.19 12.76
C ALA A 27 -13.63 -2.43 13.55
N ASP A 28 -14.93 -2.76 13.53
CA ASP A 28 -15.50 -3.96 14.12
C ASP A 28 -15.50 -5.16 13.15
N GLY A 29 -14.98 -4.98 11.92
CA GLY A 29 -14.96 -5.98 10.86
C GLY A 29 -16.32 -6.20 10.20
N MET A 30 -17.28 -5.27 10.38
CA MET A 30 -18.58 -5.34 9.74
C MET A 30 -18.49 -4.78 8.31
N LEU A 31 -19.04 -5.51 7.36
CA LEU A 31 -19.11 -5.10 5.96
C LEU A 31 -19.90 -3.80 5.81
N VAL A 32 -19.24 -2.76 5.29
CA VAL A 32 -19.83 -1.47 4.94
C VAL A 32 -20.28 -1.47 3.48
N THR A 33 -19.38 -1.84 2.57
CA THR A 33 -19.64 -1.88 1.13
C THR A 33 -18.69 -2.84 0.42
N ASN A 34 -18.99 -3.18 -0.83
CA ASN A 34 -18.14 -4.04 -1.66
C ASN A 34 -18.29 -3.71 -3.14
N GLY A 35 -17.30 -4.10 -3.93
CA GLY A 35 -17.28 -3.84 -5.37
C GLY A 35 -16.32 -4.70 -6.15
N VAL A 36 -16.15 -4.33 -7.42
CA VAL A 36 -15.20 -4.91 -8.36
C VAL A 36 -14.33 -3.79 -8.93
N ALA A 37 -13.28 -4.12 -9.67
CA ALA A 37 -12.44 -3.08 -10.25
C ALA A 37 -13.18 -2.17 -11.24
N GLY A 38 -12.72 -0.92 -11.29
CA GLY A 38 -13.36 0.21 -11.97
C GLY A 38 -13.60 1.39 -11.02
N ALA A 39 -14.14 2.48 -11.56
CA ALA A 39 -14.52 3.66 -10.78
C ALA A 39 -15.88 3.46 -10.11
N THR A 40 -15.94 3.64 -8.81
CA THR A 40 -17.17 3.56 -8.00
C THR A 40 -17.12 4.59 -6.88
N SER A 41 -18.23 5.28 -6.68
CA SER A 41 -18.39 6.24 -5.59
C SER A 41 -19.17 5.60 -4.45
N VAL A 42 -18.66 5.70 -3.23
CA VAL A 42 -19.24 5.12 -2.02
C VAL A 42 -19.39 6.20 -0.95
N CYS A 43 -20.52 6.19 -0.26
CA CYS A 43 -20.73 7.11 0.86
C CYS A 43 -20.20 6.46 2.14
N LEU A 44 -19.13 7.01 2.71
CA LEU A 44 -18.52 6.55 3.95
C LEU A 44 -18.61 7.66 5.00
N ASP A 45 -19.00 7.30 6.23
CA ASP A 45 -18.93 8.26 7.34
C ASP A 45 -17.47 8.48 7.75
N GLU A 46 -17.20 9.57 8.47
CA GLU A 46 -15.86 9.85 9.01
C GLU A 46 -15.37 8.70 9.90
N GLY A 47 -14.15 8.22 9.63
CA GLY A 47 -13.55 7.09 10.33
C GLY A 47 -12.55 6.30 9.48
N CYS A 48 -11.84 5.38 10.13
CA CYS A 48 -10.95 4.44 9.45
C CYS A 48 -11.64 3.10 9.20
N TYR A 49 -11.47 2.60 7.98
CA TYR A 49 -12.02 1.36 7.48
C TYR A 49 -10.90 0.48 6.93
N SER A 50 -11.13 -0.83 6.89
CA SER A 50 -10.23 -1.78 6.23
C SER A 50 -10.75 -2.04 4.81
N PHE A 51 -9.92 -1.72 3.82
CA PHE A 51 -10.16 -2.04 2.42
C PHE A 51 -9.53 -3.41 2.11
N ASN A 52 -10.35 -4.43 1.92
CA ASN A 52 -9.92 -5.79 1.59
C ASN A 52 -9.98 -5.98 0.07
N GLY A 53 -8.85 -6.32 -0.54
CA GLY A 53 -8.75 -6.67 -1.95
C GLY A 53 -8.59 -8.17 -2.14
N TYR A 54 -9.29 -8.71 -3.12
CA TYR A 54 -9.22 -10.11 -3.52
C TYR A 54 -8.78 -10.21 -4.96
N ASP A 55 -7.91 -11.17 -5.20
CA ASP A 55 -7.35 -11.51 -6.50
C ASP A 55 -7.66 -12.98 -6.82
N ALA A 56 -8.39 -13.23 -7.90
CA ALA A 56 -8.92 -14.57 -8.16
C ALA A 56 -7.83 -15.56 -8.64
N TYR A 57 -6.79 -15.08 -9.33
CA TYR A 57 -5.69 -15.93 -9.77
C TYR A 57 -4.52 -15.98 -8.78
N GLY A 58 -4.44 -15.05 -7.83
CA GLY A 58 -3.48 -15.03 -6.74
C GLY A 58 -2.06 -14.70 -7.20
N ASP A 59 -1.92 -14.04 -8.35
CA ASP A 59 -0.68 -13.48 -8.89
C ASP A 59 -0.60 -11.96 -8.69
N GLY A 60 -1.55 -11.42 -7.93
CA GLY A 60 -1.67 -10.02 -7.59
C GLY A 60 -2.36 -9.23 -8.69
N TRP A 61 -2.58 -7.95 -8.42
CA TRP A 61 -3.40 -7.11 -9.29
C TRP A 61 -2.72 -6.69 -10.61
N ASN A 62 -1.53 -7.23 -10.92
CA ASN A 62 -0.86 -7.10 -12.21
C ASN A 62 -0.74 -5.64 -12.70
N GLY A 63 -0.44 -4.73 -11.76
CA GLY A 63 -0.28 -3.30 -12.02
C GLY A 63 -1.56 -2.47 -11.95
N ASN A 64 -2.70 -3.03 -11.53
CA ASN A 64 -3.83 -2.21 -11.11
C ASN A 64 -3.55 -1.61 -9.73
N ILE A 65 -3.99 -0.37 -9.53
CA ILE A 65 -3.84 0.37 -8.28
C ILE A 65 -5.23 0.81 -7.84
N ALA A 66 -5.63 0.48 -6.61
CA ALA A 66 -6.77 1.07 -5.93
C ALA A 66 -6.39 2.47 -5.43
N THR A 67 -7.10 3.47 -5.91
CA THR A 67 -7.01 4.85 -5.42
C THR A 67 -8.35 5.27 -4.84
N ALA A 68 -8.38 5.70 -3.59
CA ALA A 68 -9.54 6.33 -2.97
C ALA A 68 -9.34 7.84 -2.94
N THR A 69 -10.33 8.62 -3.39
CA THR A 69 -10.27 10.08 -3.43
C THR A 69 -11.54 10.68 -2.86
N ASP A 70 -11.42 11.73 -2.06
CA ASP A 70 -12.57 12.46 -1.53
C ASP A 70 -13.18 13.46 -2.56
N PRO A 71 -14.32 14.10 -2.26
CA PRO A 71 -14.92 15.11 -3.15
C PRO A 71 -14.07 16.36 -3.36
N ASP A 72 -13.15 16.66 -2.45
CA ASP A 72 -12.24 17.80 -2.49
C ASP A 72 -10.99 17.52 -3.36
N GLY A 73 -10.80 16.26 -3.77
CA GLY A 73 -9.71 15.78 -4.61
C GLY A 73 -8.49 15.26 -3.85
N ASN A 74 -8.59 15.07 -2.53
CA ASN A 74 -7.52 14.50 -1.72
C ASN A 74 -7.52 12.98 -1.87
N VAL A 75 -6.32 12.40 -2.03
CA VAL A 75 -6.15 10.94 -2.07
C VAL A 75 -6.13 10.42 -0.65
N LEU A 76 -7.14 9.63 -0.28
CA LEU A 76 -7.29 9.01 1.04
C LEU A 76 -6.52 7.69 1.16
N MET A 77 -6.34 7.00 0.03
CA MET A 77 -5.64 5.71 -0.03
C MET A 77 -5.11 5.47 -1.44
N SER A 78 -3.92 4.90 -1.55
CA SER A 78 -3.36 4.38 -2.81
C SER A 78 -2.70 3.04 -2.54
N TRP A 79 -3.14 1.97 -3.20
CA TRP A 79 -2.68 0.62 -2.94
C TRP A 79 -2.56 -0.21 -4.23
N ASP A 80 -1.43 -0.90 -4.43
CA ASP A 80 -1.15 -1.76 -5.60
C ASP A 80 -1.84 -3.14 -5.55
N GLY A 81 -2.67 -3.36 -4.53
CA GLY A 81 -3.38 -4.61 -4.32
C GLY A 81 -2.57 -5.65 -3.54
N PRO A 82 -3.13 -6.84 -3.34
CA PRO A 82 -2.42 -7.92 -2.69
C PRO A 82 -1.32 -8.49 -3.58
N LEU A 83 -0.24 -8.96 -2.95
CA LEU A 83 0.83 -9.71 -3.63
C LEU A 83 0.40 -11.15 -4.00
N VAL A 84 -0.73 -11.61 -3.44
CA VAL A 84 -1.28 -12.97 -3.56
C VAL A 84 -2.82 -12.88 -3.66
N ASP A 85 -3.56 -13.91 -3.24
CA ASP A 85 -5.02 -14.03 -3.36
C ASP A 85 -5.84 -13.02 -2.54
N VAL A 86 -5.31 -12.53 -1.41
CA VAL A 86 -6.02 -11.58 -0.54
C VAL A 86 -5.05 -10.64 0.16
N GLY A 87 -5.50 -9.42 0.42
CA GLY A 87 -4.76 -8.43 1.20
C GLY A 87 -5.68 -7.31 1.66
N SER A 88 -5.16 -6.49 2.57
CA SER A 88 -5.92 -5.38 3.14
C SER A 88 -5.06 -4.12 3.22
N ALA A 89 -5.68 -2.97 2.97
CA ALA A 89 -5.12 -1.65 3.19
C ALA A 89 -6.04 -0.85 4.13
N GLU A 90 -5.50 0.14 4.84
CA GLU A 90 -6.32 1.08 5.60
C GLU A 90 -6.82 2.22 4.72
N LEU A 91 -8.11 2.55 4.87
CA LEU A 91 -8.78 3.67 4.26
C LEU A 91 -9.35 4.55 5.38
N CYS A 92 -8.71 5.69 5.64
CA CYS A 92 -9.22 6.66 6.61
C CYS A 92 -9.91 7.82 5.89
N VAL A 93 -11.15 8.06 6.27
CA VAL A 93 -11.98 9.16 5.77
C VAL A 93 -12.05 10.19 6.89
N GLU A 94 -11.24 11.23 6.81
CA GLU A 94 -11.27 12.32 7.80
C GLU A 94 -12.14 13.46 7.27
N GLY A 95 -13.15 13.84 8.08
CA GLY A 95 -13.95 15.02 7.81
C GLY A 95 -13.08 16.24 7.99
N GLY A 96 -12.90 17.01 6.92
CA GLY A 96 -11.97 18.13 6.86
C GLY A 96 -12.02 19.03 8.10
N ASP A 97 -10.90 19.05 8.83
CA ASP A 97 -10.34 20.15 9.65
C ASP A 97 -9.09 19.68 10.43
N ASP A 98 -8.80 18.37 10.50
CA ASP A 98 -7.47 17.87 10.87
C ASP A 98 -6.59 17.77 9.62
N PRO A 99 -5.29 18.14 9.69
CA PRO A 99 -4.39 17.98 8.57
C PRO A 99 -4.33 16.49 8.23
N VAL A 100 -4.76 16.15 7.01
CA VAL A 100 -4.58 14.85 6.38
C VAL A 100 -3.20 14.32 6.80
N ASP A 101 -3.18 13.33 7.69
CA ASP A 101 -1.93 12.64 7.99
C ASP A 101 -1.54 11.98 6.67
N PRO A 102 -0.45 12.43 6.00
CA PRO A 102 -0.13 11.97 4.67
C PRO A 102 -0.05 10.45 4.67
N PRO A 103 -0.56 9.78 3.61
CA PRO A 103 -0.85 8.34 3.62
C PRO A 103 0.40 7.53 3.90
N ALA A 104 0.67 7.21 5.19
CA ALA A 104 1.90 6.60 5.68
C ALA A 104 3.08 6.76 4.70
N GLU A 105 3.37 8.02 4.34
CA GLU A 105 4.63 8.31 3.68
C GLU A 105 5.66 7.83 4.68
N CYS A 106 6.69 7.13 4.21
CA CYS A 106 7.75 6.65 5.07
C CYS A 106 8.07 7.72 6.13
N GLU A 107 7.80 7.47 7.41
CA GLU A 107 8.22 8.38 8.51
C GLU A 107 9.75 8.50 8.58
N GLY A 108 10.43 7.78 7.67
CA GLY A 108 11.84 7.77 7.41
C GLY A 108 12.24 8.34 6.06
N SER A 109 13.51 8.15 5.74
CA SER A 109 14.06 8.52 4.45
C SER A 109 14.04 7.33 3.49
N ASP A 110 13.56 7.54 2.27
CA ASP A 110 13.72 6.57 1.18
C ASP A 110 15.21 6.41 0.86
N LEU A 111 15.77 5.26 1.23
CA LEU A 111 17.13 4.89 0.89
C LEU A 111 17.11 4.09 -0.42
N ALA A 112 17.64 4.71 -1.48
CA ALA A 112 17.96 3.99 -2.71
C ALA A 112 19.22 3.13 -2.48
N VAL A 113 19.03 1.82 -2.42
CA VAL A 113 20.10 0.83 -2.37
C VAL A 113 20.36 0.36 -3.80
N ASP A 114 21.48 0.77 -4.39
CA ASP A 114 21.98 0.24 -5.66
C ASP A 114 23.22 -0.63 -5.39
N ILE A 115 23.03 -1.95 -5.46
CA ILE A 115 24.15 -2.89 -5.41
C ILE A 115 24.27 -3.53 -6.80
N SER A 116 24.95 -2.81 -7.70
CA SER A 116 25.20 -3.18 -9.09
C SER A 116 26.62 -3.74 -9.34
N GLY A 117 27.38 -4.02 -8.27
CA GLY A 117 28.77 -4.49 -8.37
C GLY A 117 28.90 -6.02 -8.42
N GLY A 118 29.02 -6.61 -9.60
CA GLY A 118 29.42 -8.02 -9.74
C GLY A 118 28.98 -8.64 -11.08
N SER A 119 29.75 -9.62 -11.59
CA SER A 119 29.43 -10.32 -12.85
C SER A 119 28.30 -11.34 -12.73
N TRP A 120 27.76 -11.56 -11.52
CA TRP A 120 26.75 -12.57 -11.20
C TRP A 120 25.74 -12.01 -10.20
N ALA A 121 24.70 -11.32 -10.69
CA ALA A 121 23.64 -10.74 -9.86
C ALA A 121 22.86 -11.76 -8.99
N SER A 122 22.99 -13.06 -9.28
CA SER A 122 22.31 -14.13 -8.55
C SER A 122 22.97 -14.54 -7.23
N GLU A 123 24.22 -14.13 -6.98
CA GLU A 123 24.96 -14.48 -5.75
C GLU A 123 24.85 -13.39 -4.67
N ILE A 124 24.41 -12.19 -5.07
CA ILE A 124 24.43 -11.02 -4.21
C ILE A 124 23.10 -10.84 -3.49
N SER A 125 23.13 -10.89 -2.17
CA SER A 125 22.01 -10.49 -1.30
C SER A 125 22.49 -9.50 -0.24
N TRP A 126 21.58 -8.71 0.31
CA TRP A 126 21.90 -7.77 1.38
C TRP A 126 20.79 -7.73 2.42
N ASP A 127 21.18 -7.43 3.65
CA ASP A 127 20.34 -7.29 4.82
C ASP A 127 20.63 -5.93 5.47
N ILE A 128 19.59 -5.23 5.90
CA ILE A 128 19.67 -4.01 6.70
C ILE A 128 19.09 -4.33 8.07
N ALA A 129 19.87 -4.07 9.11
CA ALA A 129 19.44 -4.19 10.50
C ALA A 129 19.44 -2.82 11.20
N ASP A 130 18.52 -2.62 12.13
CA ASP A 130 18.49 -1.45 13.02
C ASP A 130 19.66 -1.46 14.04
N ALA A 131 19.74 -0.41 14.86
CA ALA A 131 20.76 -0.27 15.89
C ALA A 131 20.69 -1.34 17.00
N ASP A 132 19.53 -1.99 17.16
CA ASP A 132 19.30 -3.09 18.09
C ASP A 132 19.60 -4.47 17.47
N GLY A 133 19.93 -4.50 16.17
CA GLY A 133 20.27 -5.71 15.41
C GLY A 133 19.06 -6.43 14.81
N ASN A 134 17.88 -5.82 14.80
CA ASN A 134 16.70 -6.40 14.15
C ASN A 134 16.73 -6.12 12.65
N LEU A 135 16.42 -7.13 11.84
CA LEU A 135 16.33 -6.99 10.39
C LEU A 135 15.14 -6.08 10.01
N VAL A 136 15.42 -5.00 9.29
CA VAL A 136 14.43 -4.02 8.82
C VAL A 136 14.20 -4.07 7.31
N ALA A 137 15.17 -4.57 6.54
CA ALA A 137 15.01 -4.79 5.11
C ALA A 137 16.00 -5.83 4.58
N SER A 138 15.66 -6.48 3.48
CA SER A 138 16.56 -7.40 2.76
C SER A 138 16.29 -7.32 1.27
N GLY A 139 17.31 -7.54 0.45
CA GLY A 139 17.15 -7.59 -1.00
C GLY A 139 18.27 -8.31 -1.72
N VAL A 140 18.17 -8.30 -3.05
CA VAL A 140 19.13 -8.93 -3.97
C VAL A 140 19.81 -7.86 -4.81
N ALA A 141 20.80 -8.22 -5.63
CA ALA A 141 21.43 -7.28 -6.55
C ALA A 141 20.41 -6.56 -7.44
N GLY A 142 20.58 -5.25 -7.56
CA GLY A 142 19.67 -4.36 -8.26
C GLY A 142 19.48 -3.03 -7.51
N ALA A 143 18.77 -2.11 -8.15
CA ALA A 143 18.30 -0.90 -7.51
C ALA A 143 16.98 -1.20 -6.80
N SER A 144 16.94 -0.94 -5.49
CA SER A 144 15.77 -1.12 -4.65
C SER A 144 15.61 0.09 -3.73
N SER A 145 14.38 0.59 -3.59
CA SER A 145 14.02 1.62 -2.61
C SER A 145 13.59 0.96 -1.32
N VAL A 146 14.21 1.35 -0.20
CA VAL A 146 13.86 0.88 1.14
C VAL A 146 13.45 2.06 1.99
N CYS A 147 12.28 1.97 2.61
CA CYS A 147 11.83 2.92 3.61
C CYS A 147 12.49 2.62 4.96
N LEU A 148 13.30 3.56 5.48
CA LEU A 148 13.99 3.44 6.76
C LEU A 148 13.77 4.70 7.60
N ASN A 149 13.22 4.54 8.81
CA ASN A 149 13.06 5.61 9.79
C ASN A 149 14.38 6.37 10.06
N ASP A 150 14.31 7.58 10.61
CA ASP A 150 15.53 8.29 11.01
C ASP A 150 16.28 7.50 12.10
N GLY A 151 17.45 6.96 11.73
CA GLY A 151 18.17 6.03 12.58
C GLY A 151 19.52 5.58 12.02
N CYS A 152 20.25 4.84 12.85
CA CYS A 152 21.48 4.18 12.45
C CYS A 152 21.16 2.74 12.03
N TYR A 153 21.59 2.36 10.82
CA TYR A 153 21.39 1.04 10.27
C TYR A 153 22.72 0.38 9.90
N THR A 154 22.76 -0.94 10.00
CA THR A 154 23.88 -1.75 9.54
C THR A 154 23.46 -2.47 8.26
N VAL A 155 24.16 -2.21 7.17
CA VAL A 155 23.98 -2.94 5.90
C VAL A 155 25.01 -4.06 5.83
N THR A 156 24.53 -5.29 5.68
CA THR A 156 25.36 -6.49 5.51
C THR A 156 25.14 -7.03 4.11
N GLY A 157 26.19 -7.08 3.30
CA GLY A 157 26.16 -7.71 1.97
C GLY A 157 26.69 -9.14 2.00
N TYR A 158 26.08 -10.01 1.23
CA TYR A 158 26.43 -11.41 0.99
C TYR A 158 26.68 -11.61 -0.51
N ASP A 159 27.65 -12.46 -0.85
CA ASP A 159 28.06 -12.92 -2.19
C ASP A 159 28.29 -14.44 -2.12
#